data_AF-A0A181ZKI8-F1
#
_entry.id   AF-A0A181ZKI8-F1
#
_cell.length_a   1.000
_cell.length_b   1.000
_cell.length_c   1.000
_cell.angle_alpha   90.00
_cell.angle_beta   90.00
_cell.angle_gamma   90.00
#
_symmetry.space_group_name_H-M   'P 1'
#
loop_
_entity.id
_entity.type
_entity.pdbx_description
1 polymer ?
#
loop_
_entity_poly.entity_id
_entity_poly.type
_entity_poly.pdbx_seq_one_letter_code
_entity_poly.pdbx_strand_id
1 'polypeptide(L)'
;FKYAWVLDKLKSERERGITIDIALWKFETVKYYVTVIDAPGHRDFIKNMITGTSQADCAVLIVASGIGEFEAGISKNGQTREHALLAYTLGVKQMIVGVNKIDSSEPPYSEKRFEEIKKEVTSCIKKVGYNPKAVAFVPISGWHGDNMLEPSDKMPWFKGWTIERKEGNASGKTLFEALDAILPPKRPTEKPLRLPLQDVYKIG
;
A
#
# COMPACT_ATOMS: atom_id res chain seq x y z
N PHE A 1 7.26 -16.47 -5.97
CA PHE A 1 6.10 -17.32 -5.63
C PHE A 1 6.01 -17.84 -4.18
N LYS A 2 7.01 -17.69 -3.29
CA LYS A 2 6.94 -18.26 -1.92
C LYS A 2 6.04 -17.48 -0.94
N TYR A 3 5.98 -16.14 -1.02
CA TYR A 3 5.20 -15.29 -0.10
C TYR A 3 3.81 -14.88 -0.62
N ALA A 4 3.59 -14.87 -1.94
CA ALA A 4 2.24 -14.68 -2.52
C ALA A 4 1.27 -15.77 -2.03
N TRP A 5 1.79 -16.97 -1.76
CA TRP A 5 1.07 -18.09 -1.18
C TRP A 5 0.47 -17.83 0.21
N VAL A 6 1.01 -16.84 0.93
CA VAL A 6 0.43 -16.39 2.20
C VAL A 6 -0.84 -15.60 1.92
N LEU A 7 -0.94 -14.83 0.84
CA LEU A 7 -2.11 -14.01 0.55
C LEU A 7 -3.19 -14.78 -0.24
N ASP A 8 -2.79 -15.66 -1.16
CA ASP A 8 -3.70 -16.39 -2.07
C ASP A 8 -4.30 -17.66 -1.43
N LYS A 9 -5.53 -17.56 -0.90
CA LYS A 9 -6.23 -18.68 -0.25
C LYS A 9 -7.02 -19.56 -1.23
N LEU A 10 -7.52 -19.04 -2.35
CA LEU A 10 -8.36 -19.79 -3.28
C LEU A 10 -7.54 -20.53 -4.35
N LYS A 11 -7.97 -21.74 -4.72
CA LYS A 11 -7.30 -22.58 -5.74
C LYS A 11 -7.24 -21.89 -7.13
N SER A 12 -8.24 -21.08 -7.45
CA SER A 12 -8.32 -20.27 -8.68
C SER A 12 -7.40 -19.04 -8.67
N GLU A 13 -7.12 -18.44 -7.51
CA GLU A 13 -6.12 -17.36 -7.36
C GLU A 13 -4.72 -17.92 -7.62
N ARG A 14 -4.45 -19.11 -7.07
CA ARG A 14 -3.18 -19.83 -7.21
C ARG A 14 -2.87 -20.25 -8.64
N GLU A 15 -3.88 -20.66 -9.40
CA GLU A 15 -3.73 -21.07 -10.80
C GLU A 15 -3.55 -19.89 -11.76
N ARG A 16 -4.04 -18.70 -11.40
CA ARG A 16 -4.01 -17.50 -12.26
C ARG A 16 -2.98 -16.44 -11.83
N GLY A 17 -2.42 -16.54 -10.62
CA GLY A 17 -1.44 -15.58 -10.08
C GLY A 17 -2.02 -14.18 -9.85
N ILE A 18 -3.33 -14.09 -9.62
CA ILE A 18 -4.06 -12.84 -9.33
C ILE A 18 -4.96 -13.06 -8.10
N THR A 19 -4.95 -12.11 -7.16
CA THR A 19 -5.93 -12.06 -6.05
C THR A 19 -7.34 -11.90 -6.65
N ILE A 20 -8.34 -12.61 -6.11
CA ILE A 20 -9.74 -12.63 -6.59
C ILE A 20 -10.69 -12.21 -5.46
N ASP A 21 -10.48 -12.68 -4.23
CA ASP A 21 -11.29 -12.38 -3.06
C ASP A 21 -10.50 -11.65 -1.97
N ILE A 22 -11.17 -10.92 -1.08
CA ILE A 22 -10.50 -10.12 -0.05
C ILE A 22 -9.92 -11.04 1.02
N ALA A 23 -8.60 -11.22 1.00
CA ALA A 23 -7.91 -11.95 2.06
C ALA A 23 -7.70 -11.03 3.28
N LEU A 24 -8.38 -11.33 4.39
CA LEU A 24 -8.18 -10.64 5.66
C LEU A 24 -7.04 -11.28 6.45
N TRP A 25 -5.97 -10.53 6.63
CA TRP A 25 -4.83 -10.91 7.47
C TRP A 25 -4.70 -9.95 8.63
N LYS A 26 -4.33 -10.45 9.81
CA LYS A 26 -4.14 -9.64 11.00
C LYS A 26 -2.72 -9.76 11.50
N PHE A 27 -2.10 -8.63 11.83
CA PHE A 27 -0.84 -8.58 12.54
C PHE A 27 -0.83 -7.37 13.48
N GLU A 28 0.11 -7.37 14.41
CA GLU A 28 0.25 -6.32 15.42
C GLU A 28 1.50 -5.48 15.11
N THR A 29 1.35 -4.16 15.16
CA THR A 29 2.47 -3.23 15.31
C THR A 29 2.68 -2.91 16.78
N VAL A 30 3.67 -2.06 17.08
CA VAL A 30 3.91 -1.60 18.46
C VAL A 30 2.67 -0.89 19.03
N LYS A 31 1.90 -0.18 18.19
CA LYS A 31 0.74 0.60 18.63
C LYS A 31 -0.61 0.09 18.14
N TYR A 32 -0.67 -0.67 17.06
CA TYR A 32 -1.92 -0.96 16.36
C TYR A 32 -2.13 -2.43 16.06
N TYR A 33 -3.39 -2.85 16.11
CA TYR A 33 -3.86 -4.08 15.49
C TYR A 33 -4.20 -3.77 14.03
N VAL A 34 -3.39 -4.24 13.10
CA VAL A 34 -3.55 -3.99 11.67
C VAL A 34 -4.27 -5.14 11.02
N THR A 35 -5.34 -4.84 10.30
CA THR A 35 -5.98 -5.79 9.38
C THR A 35 -5.60 -5.41 7.96
N VAL A 36 -4.90 -6.30 7.26
CA VAL A 36 -4.58 -6.16 5.84
C VAL A 36 -5.76 -6.65 5.03
N ILE A 37 -6.16 -5.80 4.10
CA ILE A 37 -7.18 -6.08 3.09
C ILE A 37 -6.40 -6.14 1.77
N ASP A 38 -6.10 -7.36 1.29
CA ASP A 38 -5.49 -7.49 -0.04
C ASP A 38 -6.59 -7.29 -1.09
N ALA A 39 -6.44 -6.26 -1.92
CA ALA A 39 -7.43 -5.87 -2.92
C ALA A 39 -6.94 -6.28 -4.31
N PRO A 40 -7.77 -6.97 -5.11
CA PRO A 40 -7.37 -7.45 -6.43
C PRO A 40 -7.17 -6.27 -7.39
N GLY A 41 -6.03 -6.25 -8.08
CA GLY A 41 -5.68 -5.17 -9.02
C GLY A 41 -6.29 -5.30 -10.42
N HIS A 42 -6.87 -6.46 -10.76
CA HIS A 42 -7.44 -6.66 -12.09
C HIS A 42 -8.77 -5.90 -12.25
N ARG A 43 -8.98 -5.25 -13.40
CA ARG A 43 -10.13 -4.36 -13.67
C ARG A 43 -11.49 -4.98 -13.39
N ASP A 44 -11.61 -6.28 -13.64
CA ASP A 44 -12.85 -7.03 -13.41
C ASP A 44 -13.23 -7.17 -11.93
N PHE A 45 -12.32 -6.86 -10.99
CA PHE A 45 -12.53 -6.98 -9.55
C PHE A 45 -12.54 -5.63 -8.81
N ILE A 46 -12.72 -4.52 -9.52
CA ILE A 46 -12.86 -3.17 -8.90
C ILE A 46 -13.97 -3.16 -7.83
N LYS A 47 -15.05 -3.95 -7.99
CA LYS A 47 -16.11 -4.09 -6.99
C LYS A 47 -15.59 -4.60 -5.62
N ASN A 48 -14.62 -5.51 -5.63
CA ASN A 48 -14.01 -6.07 -4.42
C ASN A 48 -13.03 -5.06 -3.83
N MET A 49 -12.33 -4.31 -4.69
CA MET A 49 -11.51 -3.18 -4.24
C MET A 49 -12.35 -2.09 -3.55
N ILE A 50 -13.53 -1.73 -4.09
CA ILE A 50 -14.39 -0.69 -3.51
C ILE A 50 -14.87 -1.10 -2.11
N THR A 51 -15.34 -2.33 -1.95
CA THR A 51 -15.82 -2.84 -0.66
C THR A 51 -14.68 -2.88 0.37
N GLY A 52 -13.51 -3.41 0.02
CA GLY A 52 -12.34 -3.44 0.90
C GLY A 52 -11.81 -2.05 1.27
N THR A 53 -11.67 -1.17 0.28
CA THR A 53 -11.12 0.18 0.48
C THR A 53 -12.06 1.07 1.29
N SER A 54 -13.37 0.83 1.24
CA SER A 54 -14.35 1.58 2.05
C SER A 54 -14.18 1.38 3.57
N GLN A 55 -13.51 0.32 3.99
CA GLN A 55 -13.23 0.00 5.39
C GLN A 55 -11.79 0.37 5.80
N ALA A 56 -10.96 0.84 4.86
CA ALA A 56 -9.54 1.06 5.10
C ALA A 56 -9.27 2.43 5.74
N ASP A 57 -8.44 2.43 6.79
CA ASP A 57 -7.99 3.66 7.45
C ASP A 57 -6.79 4.31 6.74
N CYS A 58 -6.02 3.49 6.01
CA CYS A 58 -4.85 3.88 5.22
C CYS A 58 -4.70 2.98 3.99
N ALA A 59 -4.22 3.53 2.89
CA ALA A 59 -3.88 2.79 1.68
C ALA A 59 -2.36 2.60 1.57
N VAL A 60 -1.92 1.38 1.30
CA VAL A 60 -0.52 1.08 0.94
C VAL A 60 -0.45 0.90 -0.57
N LEU A 61 0.13 1.87 -1.27
CA LEU A 61 0.31 1.84 -2.72
C LEU A 61 1.66 1.21 -3.04
N ILE A 62 1.63 -0.01 -3.59
CA ILE A 62 2.83 -0.72 -4.03
C ILE A 62 3.14 -0.34 -5.48
N VAL A 63 4.35 0.14 -5.74
CA VAL A 63 4.83 0.56 -7.07
C VAL A 63 6.08 -0.24 -7.39
N ALA A 64 6.10 -0.94 -8.53
CA ALA A 64 7.29 -1.67 -8.96
C ALA A 64 8.37 -0.71 -9.46
N SER A 65 9.65 -1.00 -9.15
CA SER A 65 10.79 -0.21 -9.63
C SER A 65 11.48 -0.74 -10.87
N GLY A 66 11.08 -1.92 -11.35
CA GLY A 66 11.60 -2.51 -12.58
C GLY A 66 11.41 -1.58 -13.79
N ILE A 67 12.34 -1.63 -14.74
CA ILE A 67 12.24 -0.90 -16.00
C ILE A 67 11.09 -1.50 -16.81
N GLY A 68 10.18 -0.67 -17.31
CA GLY A 68 8.97 -1.06 -18.04
C GLY A 68 7.78 -1.35 -17.12
N GLU A 69 8.00 -1.98 -15.96
CA GLU A 69 6.93 -2.24 -14.99
C GLU A 69 6.38 -0.95 -14.37
N PHE A 70 7.27 -0.04 -13.99
CA PHE A 70 6.90 1.25 -13.43
C PHE A 70 6.12 2.10 -14.44
N GLU A 71 6.65 2.20 -15.66
CA GLU A 71 6.10 2.99 -16.75
C GLU A 71 4.72 2.46 -17.17
N ALA A 72 4.53 1.14 -17.18
CA ALA A 72 3.23 0.51 -17.41
C ALA A 72 2.23 0.87 -16.30
N GLY A 73 2.65 0.83 -15.03
CA GLY A 73 1.81 1.13 -13.87
C GLY A 73 1.38 2.59 -13.76
N ILE A 74 2.23 3.55 -14.17
CA ILE A 74 1.93 4.99 -14.13
C ILE A 74 1.26 5.51 -15.41
N SER A 75 1.20 4.69 -16.45
CA SER A 75 0.58 5.03 -17.73
C SER A 75 -0.90 5.42 -17.58
N LYS A 76 -1.51 6.02 -18.62
CA LYS A 76 -2.94 6.39 -18.61
C LYS A 76 -3.87 5.21 -18.34
N ASN A 77 -3.47 4.00 -18.70
CA ASN A 77 -4.21 2.77 -18.47
C ASN A 77 -3.69 1.98 -17.26
N GLY A 78 -2.70 2.53 -16.55
CA GLY A 78 -2.03 1.90 -15.43
C GLY A 78 -2.86 1.93 -14.15
N GLN A 79 -2.73 0.85 -13.37
CA GLN A 79 -3.51 0.63 -12.16
C GLN A 79 -3.09 1.54 -11.01
N THR A 80 -1.84 1.98 -10.95
CA THR A 80 -1.31 2.80 -9.84
C THR A 80 -2.11 4.09 -9.66
N ARG A 81 -2.46 4.75 -10.77
CA ARG A 81 -3.25 5.98 -10.73
C ARG A 81 -4.71 5.71 -10.39
N GLU A 82 -5.28 4.66 -10.95
CA GLU A 82 -6.67 4.25 -10.70
C GLU A 82 -6.88 3.88 -9.23
N HIS A 83 -5.99 3.07 -8.67
CA HIS A 83 -6.02 2.67 -7.26
C HIS A 83 -5.88 3.86 -6.31
N ALA A 84 -4.95 4.79 -6.60
CA ALA A 84 -4.81 5.99 -5.79
C ALA A 84 -6.06 6.87 -5.81
N LEU A 85 -6.68 7.03 -6.99
CA LEU A 85 -7.92 7.78 -7.17
C LEU A 85 -9.10 7.13 -6.44
N LEU A 86 -9.25 5.80 -6.56
CA LEU A 86 -10.29 5.04 -5.87
C LEU A 86 -10.15 5.17 -4.35
N ALA A 87 -8.95 4.99 -3.81
CA ALA A 87 -8.67 5.17 -2.39
C ALA A 87 -9.05 6.58 -1.90
N TYR A 88 -8.69 7.61 -2.66
CA TYR A 88 -9.00 8.99 -2.29
C TYR A 88 -10.52 9.26 -2.32
N THR A 89 -11.20 8.76 -3.35
CA THR A 89 -12.65 8.95 -3.55
C THR A 89 -13.46 8.25 -2.44
N LEU A 90 -12.97 7.10 -1.96
CA LEU A 90 -13.59 6.34 -0.88
C LEU A 90 -13.27 6.89 0.52
N GLY A 91 -12.51 7.99 0.61
CA GLY A 91 -12.26 8.70 1.86
C GLY A 91 -11.00 8.27 2.59
N VAL A 92 -10.16 7.42 1.99
CA VAL A 92 -8.86 7.03 2.54
C VAL A 92 -7.87 8.17 2.31
N LYS A 93 -7.69 9.02 3.33
CA LYS A 93 -6.83 10.22 3.22
C LYS A 93 -5.37 9.97 3.57
N GLN A 94 -5.06 8.82 4.16
CA GLN A 94 -3.70 8.44 4.53
C GLN A 94 -3.16 7.41 3.55
N MET A 95 -1.96 7.67 3.03
CA MET A 95 -1.32 6.79 2.06
C MET A 95 0.16 6.58 2.42
N ILE A 96 0.63 5.37 2.18
CA ILE A 96 2.04 4.97 2.21
C ILE A 96 2.39 4.43 0.83
N VAL A 97 3.53 4.81 0.28
CA VAL A 97 4.02 4.31 -1.01
C VAL A 97 5.21 3.38 -0.77
N GLY A 98 5.03 2.11 -1.13
CA GLY A 98 6.10 1.11 -1.12
C GLY A 98 6.67 0.95 -2.53
N VAL A 99 7.91 1.39 -2.76
CA VAL A 99 8.61 1.17 -4.03
C VAL A 99 9.25 -0.22 -3.99
N ASN A 100 8.56 -1.20 -4.55
CA ASN A 100 8.90 -2.62 -4.48
C ASN A 100 9.78 -3.07 -5.66
N LYS A 101 10.46 -4.22 -5.50
CA LYS A 101 11.43 -4.80 -6.44
C LYS A 101 12.66 -3.92 -6.66
N ILE A 102 13.11 -3.21 -5.64
CA ILE A 102 14.32 -2.36 -5.72
C ILE A 102 15.58 -3.19 -6.02
N ASP A 103 15.57 -4.48 -5.68
CA ASP A 103 16.58 -5.47 -6.07
C ASP A 103 16.67 -5.67 -7.59
N SER A 104 15.57 -5.46 -8.30
CA SER A 104 15.44 -5.65 -9.75
C SER A 104 15.60 -4.33 -10.52
N SER A 105 15.99 -3.24 -9.88
CA SER A 105 16.38 -2.02 -10.60
C SER A 105 17.71 -2.23 -11.33
N GLU A 106 18.00 -1.39 -12.34
CA GLU A 106 19.30 -1.39 -13.00
C GLU A 106 20.02 -0.05 -12.75
N PRO A 107 21.12 -0.01 -11.99
CA PRO A 107 21.70 -1.12 -11.20
C PRO A 107 20.81 -1.53 -10.00
N PRO A 108 21.01 -2.71 -9.40
CA PRO A 108 20.26 -3.14 -8.22
C PRO A 108 20.37 -2.14 -7.07
N TYR A 109 19.26 -1.90 -6.35
CA TYR A 109 19.19 -0.97 -5.23
C TYR A 109 19.58 0.48 -5.62
N SER A 110 19.21 0.94 -6.82
CA SER A 110 19.57 2.25 -7.36
C SER A 110 18.79 3.41 -6.71
N GLU A 111 19.52 4.32 -6.06
CA GLU A 111 18.98 5.59 -5.53
C GLU A 111 18.35 6.45 -6.63
N LYS A 112 19.01 6.51 -7.80
CA LYS A 112 18.54 7.32 -8.93
C LYS A 112 17.16 6.86 -9.41
N ARG A 113 16.95 5.54 -9.50
CA ARG A 113 15.67 4.96 -9.90
C ARG A 113 14.58 5.22 -8.86
N PHE A 114 14.92 5.11 -7.57
CA PHE A 114 13.99 5.44 -6.50
C PHE A 114 13.55 6.91 -6.52
N GLU A 115 14.49 7.86 -6.68
CA GLU A 115 14.16 9.29 -6.73
C GLU A 115 13.35 9.68 -7.98
N GLU A 116 13.60 9.04 -9.12
CA GLU A 116 12.77 9.16 -10.33
C GLU A 116 11.32 8.73 -10.05
N ILE A 117 11.13 7.51 -9.56
CA ILE A 117 9.81 6.96 -9.22
C ILE A 117 9.10 7.85 -8.19
N LYS A 118 9.80 8.24 -7.14
CA LYS A 118 9.28 9.11 -6.08
C LYS A 118 8.79 10.43 -6.66
N LYS A 119 9.54 11.06 -7.58
CA LYS A 119 9.14 12.32 -8.23
C LYS A 119 7.89 12.16 -9.07
N GLU A 120 7.81 11.11 -9.88
CA GLU A 120 6.65 10.85 -10.73
C GLU A 120 5.40 10.47 -9.94
N VAL A 121 5.52 9.55 -8.99
CA VAL A 121 4.42 9.15 -8.11
C VAL A 121 3.96 10.33 -7.26
N THR A 122 4.87 11.17 -6.76
CA THR A 122 4.54 12.44 -6.07
C THR A 122 3.66 13.34 -6.94
N SER A 123 3.99 13.49 -8.22
CA SER A 123 3.18 14.27 -9.17
C SER A 123 1.80 13.64 -9.38
N CYS A 124 1.74 12.31 -9.47
CA CYS A 124 0.50 11.56 -9.62
C CYS A 124 -0.44 11.72 -8.41
N ILE A 125 0.04 11.42 -7.20
CA ILE A 125 -0.77 11.50 -5.97
C ILE A 125 -1.20 12.93 -5.66
N LYS A 126 -0.37 13.93 -6.01
CA LYS A 126 -0.74 15.35 -5.90
C LYS A 126 -1.89 15.73 -6.80
N LYS A 127 -1.94 15.19 -8.03
CA LYS A 127 -3.07 15.38 -8.96
C LYS A 127 -4.34 14.68 -8.49
N VAL A 128 -4.21 13.56 -7.78
CA VAL A 128 -5.35 12.86 -7.17
C VAL A 128 -5.94 13.65 -6.00
N GLY A 129 -5.10 14.34 -5.22
CA GLY A 129 -5.53 15.19 -4.10
C GLY A 129 -4.79 14.92 -2.78
N TYR A 130 -3.89 13.94 -2.74
CA TYR A 130 -3.05 13.70 -1.57
C TYR A 130 -2.01 14.80 -1.38
N ASN A 131 -1.66 15.09 -0.14
CA ASN A 131 -0.49 15.92 0.18
C ASN A 131 0.77 15.04 0.15
N PRO A 132 1.70 15.22 -0.82
CA PRO A 132 2.88 14.35 -0.92
C PRO A 132 3.80 14.43 0.29
N LYS A 133 3.81 15.55 1.01
CA LYS A 133 4.58 15.70 2.24
C LYS A 133 4.07 14.82 3.38
N ALA A 134 2.79 14.43 3.34
CA ALA A 134 2.16 13.57 4.33
C ALA A 134 2.30 12.07 3.99
N VAL A 135 2.92 11.71 2.86
CA VAL A 135 3.00 10.35 2.34
C VAL A 135 4.43 9.83 2.51
N ALA A 136 4.58 8.70 3.19
CA ALA A 136 5.88 8.04 3.34
C ALA A 136 6.21 7.27 2.06
N PHE A 137 7.44 7.44 1.56
CA PHE A 137 7.98 6.67 0.43
C PHE A 137 9.06 5.73 0.94
N VAL A 138 8.83 4.43 0.83
CA VAL A 138 9.73 3.40 1.36
C VAL A 138 10.22 2.51 0.22
N PRO A 139 11.53 2.47 -0.11
CA PRO A 139 12.07 1.47 -1.02
C PRO A 139 12.11 0.12 -0.31
N ILE A 140 11.49 -0.89 -0.90
CA ILE A 140 11.38 -2.24 -0.32
C ILE A 140 11.73 -3.32 -1.35
N SER A 141 12.13 -4.48 -0.86
CA SER A 141 12.08 -5.72 -1.63
C SER A 141 11.20 -6.71 -0.90
N GLY A 142 9.97 -6.92 -1.36
CA GLY A 142 9.08 -7.91 -0.77
C GLY A 142 9.59 -9.35 -0.93
N TRP A 143 10.52 -9.60 -1.85
CA TRP A 143 11.12 -10.92 -2.05
C TRP A 143 12.25 -11.20 -1.06
N HIS A 144 13.13 -10.21 -0.86
CA HIS A 144 14.29 -10.34 0.02
C HIS A 144 14.03 -9.87 1.46
N GLY A 145 12.92 -9.18 1.72
CA GLY A 145 12.57 -8.62 3.02
C GLY A 145 13.20 -7.25 3.32
N ASP A 146 13.91 -6.66 2.36
CA ASP A 146 14.61 -5.39 2.54
C ASP A 146 13.65 -4.24 2.90
N ASN A 147 13.93 -3.53 4.01
CA ASN A 147 13.13 -2.42 4.54
C ASN A 147 11.68 -2.76 4.90
N MET A 148 11.33 -4.06 5.02
CA MET A 148 9.98 -4.47 5.42
C MET A 148 9.79 -4.31 6.94
N LEU A 149 10.60 -5.02 7.72
CA LEU A 149 10.61 -5.00 9.20
C LEU A 149 11.88 -4.36 9.75
N GLU A 150 13.01 -4.63 9.10
CA GLU A 150 14.33 -4.14 9.48
C GLU A 150 14.95 -3.33 8.33
N PRO A 151 15.78 -2.32 8.63
CA PRO A 151 16.52 -1.58 7.62
C PRO A 151 17.45 -2.52 6.82
N SER A 152 17.55 -2.32 5.51
CA SER A 152 18.46 -3.07 4.66
C SER A 152 19.86 -2.45 4.61
N ASP A 153 20.89 -3.27 4.80
CA ASP A 153 22.29 -2.87 4.61
C ASP A 153 22.65 -2.57 3.14
N LYS A 154 21.82 -3.03 2.18
CA LYS A 154 22.05 -2.84 0.74
C LYS A 154 21.65 -1.45 0.24
N MET A 155 20.98 -0.66 1.07
CA MET A 155 20.53 0.70 0.74
C MET A 155 21.11 1.74 1.70
N PRO A 156 22.44 1.90 1.76
CA PRO A 156 23.07 2.87 2.68
C PRO A 156 22.72 4.33 2.34
N TRP A 157 22.31 4.59 1.10
CA TRP A 157 21.83 5.90 0.64
C TRP A 157 20.46 6.25 1.20
N PHE A 158 19.63 5.27 1.56
CA PHE A 158 18.30 5.52 2.09
C PHE A 158 18.37 5.88 3.59
N LYS A 159 18.32 7.18 3.88
CA LYS A 159 18.38 7.69 5.25
C LYS A 159 17.09 7.50 6.04
N GLY A 160 16.00 7.16 5.36
CA GLY A 160 14.66 7.06 5.93
C GLY A 160 13.64 7.92 5.19
N TRP A 161 12.38 7.64 5.44
CA TRP A 161 11.26 8.46 5.02
C TRP A 161 10.91 9.46 6.13
N THR A 162 10.36 10.60 5.72
CA THR A 162 9.84 11.63 6.62
C THR A 162 8.46 12.06 6.12
N ILE A 163 7.54 12.28 7.06
CA ILE A 163 6.21 12.82 6.77
C ILE A 163 5.96 14.08 7.60
N GLU A 164 5.38 15.08 6.95
CA GLU A 164 4.93 16.34 7.56
C GLU A 164 3.40 16.40 7.54
N ARG A 165 2.80 16.50 8.72
CA ARG A 165 1.35 16.58 8.92
C ARG A 165 1.03 17.56 10.03
N LYS A 166 -0.19 18.11 10.04
CA LYS A 166 -0.60 19.07 11.09
C LYS A 166 -0.64 18.44 12.47
N GLU A 167 -0.95 17.15 12.52
CA GLU A 167 -1.10 16.37 13.76
C GLU A 167 0.23 15.85 14.31
N GLY A 168 1.36 16.06 13.62
CA GLY A 168 2.68 15.63 14.04
C GLY A 168 3.52 15.07 12.89
N ASN A 169 4.80 15.42 12.87
CA ASN A 169 5.76 14.86 11.92
C ASN A 169 6.21 13.47 12.41
N ALA A 170 6.51 12.58 11.48
CA ALA A 170 7.10 11.28 11.78
C ALA A 170 8.22 10.95 10.79
N SER A 171 9.13 10.08 11.21
CA SER A 171 10.23 9.59 10.39
C SER A 171 10.54 8.14 10.75
N GLY A 172 10.99 7.37 9.78
CA GLY A 172 11.41 5.99 9.97
C GLY A 172 12.19 5.48 8.76
N LYS A 173 12.56 4.21 8.77
CA LYS A 173 13.30 3.56 7.68
C LYS A 173 12.53 2.40 7.05
N THR A 174 11.63 1.77 7.79
CA THR A 174 10.96 0.54 7.33
C THR A 174 9.50 0.79 6.99
N LEU A 175 8.91 -0.14 6.24
CA LEU A 175 7.48 -0.15 5.95
C LEU A 175 6.66 -0.36 7.23
N PHE A 176 7.15 -1.20 8.14
CA PHE A 176 6.54 -1.43 9.44
C PHE A 176 6.45 -0.16 10.29
N GLU A 177 7.52 0.62 10.36
CA GLU A 177 7.50 1.93 11.04
C GLU A 177 6.54 2.92 10.36
N ALA A 178 6.40 2.85 9.02
CA ALA A 178 5.48 3.72 8.29
C ALA A 178 4.02 3.40 8.65
N LEU A 179 3.70 2.10 8.84
CA LEU A 179 2.39 1.66 9.31
C LEU A 179 2.13 2.10 10.76
N ASP A 180 3.13 2.03 11.64
CA ASP A 180 3.00 2.49 13.03
C ASP A 180 2.88 4.02 13.15
N ALA A 181 3.28 4.77 12.12
CA ALA A 181 3.13 6.21 12.02
C ALA A 181 1.78 6.66 11.43
N ILE A 182 0.88 5.74 11.11
CA ILE A 182 -0.49 6.07 10.70
C ILE A 182 -1.23 6.73 11.87
N LEU A 183 -2.03 7.75 11.57
CA LEU A 183 -2.89 8.40 12.54
C LEU A 183 -4.20 7.62 12.66
N PRO A 184 -4.72 7.39 13.87
CA PRO A 184 -6.01 6.75 14.02
C PRO A 184 -7.09 7.65 13.40
N PRO A 185 -8.04 7.10 12.62
CA PRO A 185 -9.13 7.90 12.07
C PRO A 185 -10.01 8.43 13.21
N LYS A 186 -10.60 9.62 13.01
CA LYS A 186 -11.63 10.12 13.92
C LYS A 186 -12.89 9.27 13.74
N ARG A 187 -13.12 8.32 14.64
CA ARG A 187 -14.30 7.46 14.61
C ARG A 187 -15.56 8.31 14.89
N PRO A 188 -16.65 8.15 14.11
CA PRO A 188 -17.86 8.94 14.27
C PRO A 188 -18.74 8.40 15.40
N THR A 189 -18.23 8.39 16.64
CA THR A 189 -18.93 7.87 17.83
C THR A 189 -20.19 8.64 18.21
N GLU A 190 -20.29 9.90 17.79
CA GLU A 190 -21.44 10.78 18.04
C GLU A 190 -22.55 10.62 16.98
N LYS A 191 -22.31 9.89 15.89
CA LYS A 191 -23.32 9.69 14.84
C LYS A 191 -24.20 8.47 15.13
N PRO A 192 -25.44 8.42 14.60
CA PRO A 192 -26.28 7.23 14.70
C PRO A 192 -25.58 5.98 14.15
N LEU A 193 -25.77 4.84 14.83
CA LEU A 193 -25.21 3.57 14.40
C LEU A 193 -25.61 3.25 12.95
N ARG A 194 -24.61 2.89 12.14
CA ARG A 194 -24.77 2.35 10.78
C ARG A 194 -23.84 1.16 10.69
N LEU A 195 -24.40 -0.03 10.49
CA LEU A 195 -23.66 -1.29 10.39
C LEU A 195 -24.12 -2.01 9.13
N PRO A 196 -23.50 -1.75 7.97
CA PRO A 196 -23.79 -2.49 6.75
C PRO A 196 -23.35 -3.94 6.92
N LEU A 197 -24.26 -4.88 6.70
CA LEU A 197 -23.96 -6.31 6.79
C LEU A 197 -23.20 -6.72 5.52
N GLN A 198 -22.00 -7.30 5.71
CA GLN A 198 -21.16 -7.78 4.61
C GLN A 198 -21.58 -9.17 4.17
N ASP A 199 -21.65 -10.12 5.11
CA ASP A 199 -22.06 -11.50 4.88
C ASP A 199 -22.96 -11.99 6.02
N VAL A 200 -23.83 -12.96 5.74
CA VAL A 200 -24.70 -13.60 6.74
C VAL A 200 -24.39 -15.09 6.76
N TYR A 201 -23.83 -15.56 7.87
CA TYR A 201 -23.47 -16.96 8.06
C TYR A 201 -24.48 -17.65 8.99
N LYS A 202 -24.84 -18.89 8.68
CA LYS A 202 -25.49 -19.81 9.62
C LYS A 202 -24.43 -20.71 10.21
N ILE A 203 -24.04 -20.44 11.45
CA ILE A 203 -23.13 -21.31 12.21
C ILE A 203 -24.02 -22.27 13.00
N GLY A 204 -23.88 -23.57 12.74
CA GLY A 204 -24.59 -24.67 13.39
C GLY A 204 -23.63 -25.78 13.76
#